data_AF-A0A348SY74-F1
#
_entry.id   AF-A0A348SY74-F1
#
_cell.length_a   1.000
_cell.length_b   1.000
_cell.length_c   1.000
_cell.angle_alpha   90.00
_cell.angle_beta   90.00
_cell.angle_gamma   90.00
#
_symmetry.space_group_name_H-M   'P 1'
#
loop_
_entity.id
_entity.type
_entity.pdbx_description
1 polymer ?
#
loop_
_entity_poly.entity_id
_entity_poly.type
_entity_poly.pdbx_seq_one_letter_code
_entity_poly.pdbx_strand_id
1 'polypeptide(L)'
;MPSESLTWQLCPVVRASFHAVLHSGIDAVSLAAAMQEFSQTVEGLRQAHQLLTASLFRYQAHLFLYLESVGTALAPDGLSPLLDALLCPWPAAVSEALPRRWVAMQPYFYHDIPTTAGDWLRERHTENGLWRTIVDDETSYEEVSASAGIAAAMIAKGNPLHIKYINKSIPCMLANVSPDGRVLNVSGGTAVMKDADGYRSISRDWIQG
;
A
#
# COMPACT_ATOMS: atom_id res chain seq x y z
N MET A 1 29.32 -9.22 18.54
CA MET A 1 28.87 -7.91 18.03
C MET A 1 28.02 -8.21 16.79
N PRO A 2 26.70 -7.99 16.78
CA PRO A 2 25.97 -8.08 15.52
C PRO A 2 26.51 -6.99 14.60
N SER A 3 26.80 -7.33 13.34
CA SER A 3 27.29 -6.38 12.34
C SER A 3 26.30 -5.22 12.20
N GLU A 4 26.79 -4.00 12.04
CA GLU A 4 26.00 -2.76 11.83
C GLU A 4 25.03 -2.82 10.64
N SER A 5 25.02 -3.90 9.84
CA SER A 5 24.33 -3.97 8.54
C SER A 5 22.81 -4.24 8.59
N LEU A 6 22.19 -4.37 9.77
CA LEU A 6 20.75 -4.72 9.89
C LEU A 6 19.94 -3.80 10.83
N THR A 7 20.54 -2.74 11.38
CA THR A 7 19.88 -1.85 12.34
C THR A 7 18.71 -1.07 11.74
N TRP A 8 18.77 -0.72 10.45
CA TRP A 8 17.69 0.02 9.77
C TRP A 8 16.39 -0.79 9.66
N GLN A 9 16.45 -2.12 9.70
CA GLN A 9 15.27 -2.99 9.61
C GLN A 9 14.38 -2.90 10.87
N LEU A 10 14.96 -2.43 11.98
CA LEU A 10 14.26 -2.19 13.25
C LEU A 10 13.71 -0.76 13.34
N CYS A 11 14.06 0.11 12.39
CA CYS A 11 13.55 1.48 12.38
C CYS A 11 12.07 1.52 11.97
N PRO A 12 11.28 2.43 12.55
CA PRO A 12 9.87 2.57 12.21
C PRO A 12 9.70 2.98 10.75
N VAL A 13 8.63 2.50 10.11
CA VAL A 13 8.25 2.95 8.77
C VAL A 13 7.35 4.17 8.90
N VAL A 14 7.78 5.29 8.33
CA VAL A 14 7.02 6.53 8.31
C VAL A 14 6.36 6.67 6.93
N ARG A 15 5.05 6.80 6.93
CA ARG A 15 4.24 6.89 5.71
C ARG A 15 3.74 8.30 5.51
N ALA A 16 3.88 8.79 4.29
CA ALA A 16 3.38 10.10 3.93
C ALA A 16 2.82 10.09 2.51
N SER A 17 1.74 10.84 2.31
CA SER A 17 1.12 11.05 1.01
C SER A 17 1.09 12.54 0.71
N PHE A 18 1.35 12.90 -0.55
CA PHE A 18 1.42 14.29 -0.98
C PHE A 18 0.68 14.47 -2.29
N HIS A 19 0.09 15.65 -2.45
CA HIS A 19 -0.53 16.12 -3.67
C HIS A 19 0.22 17.33 -4.21
N ALA A 20 0.42 17.37 -5.52
CA ALA A 20 0.90 18.55 -6.24
C ALA A 20 0.17 18.70 -7.58
N VAL A 21 0.33 19.87 -8.19
CA VAL A 21 -0.26 20.19 -9.50
C VAL A 21 0.83 20.75 -10.40
N LEU A 22 0.96 20.21 -11.61
CA LEU A 22 1.83 20.69 -12.66
C LEU A 22 1.29 21.99 -13.27
N HIS A 23 2.18 22.94 -13.60
CA HIS A 23 1.77 24.12 -14.38
C HIS A 23 1.47 23.75 -15.83
N SER A 24 0.71 24.60 -16.52
CA SER A 24 0.38 24.40 -17.95
C SER A 24 1.60 24.59 -18.85
N GLY A 25 1.58 23.99 -20.04
CA GLY A 25 2.57 24.25 -21.09
C GLY A 25 3.90 23.50 -20.94
N ILE A 26 3.96 22.50 -20.05
CA ILE A 26 5.14 21.64 -19.90
C ILE A 26 5.25 20.72 -21.12
N ASP A 27 6.39 20.73 -21.78
CA ASP A 27 6.68 19.81 -22.86
C ASP A 27 7.02 18.41 -22.33
N ALA A 28 6.79 17.40 -23.18
CA ALA A 28 6.98 16.00 -22.79
C ALA A 28 8.43 15.66 -22.43
N VAL A 29 9.42 16.37 -23.00
CA VAL A 29 10.84 16.12 -22.76
C VAL A 29 11.22 16.59 -21.36
N SER A 30 10.84 17.81 -21.01
CA SER A 30 11.07 18.37 -19.67
C SER A 30 10.42 17.52 -18.58
N LEU A 31 9.18 17.05 -18.81
CA LEU A 31 8.52 16.19 -17.85
C LEU A 31 9.20 14.82 -17.73
N ALA A 32 9.60 14.21 -18.84
CA ALA A 32 10.32 12.93 -18.82
C ALA A 32 11.65 13.04 -18.07
N ALA A 33 12.41 14.12 -18.29
CA ALA A 33 13.66 14.39 -17.58
C ALA A 33 13.44 14.51 -16.07
N ALA A 34 12.40 15.24 -15.64
CA ALA A 34 12.03 15.36 -14.23
C ALA A 34 11.63 14.00 -13.61
N MET A 35 10.85 13.18 -14.31
CA MET A 35 10.49 11.84 -13.84
C MET A 35 11.71 10.91 -13.73
N GLN A 36 12.68 11.06 -14.64
CA GLN A 36 13.91 10.29 -14.63
C GLN A 36 14.81 10.66 -13.44
N GLU A 37 15.00 11.97 -13.18
CA GLU A 37 15.73 12.45 -12.01
C GLU A 37 15.08 11.97 -10.72
N PHE A 38 13.76 12.13 -10.58
CA PHE A 38 13.01 11.64 -9.42
C PHE A 38 13.24 10.13 -9.19
N SER A 39 13.17 9.33 -10.26
CA SER A 39 13.39 7.88 -10.18
C SER A 39 14.81 7.53 -9.73
N GLN A 40 15.82 8.27 -10.19
CA GLN A 40 17.20 8.09 -9.77
C GLN A 40 17.40 8.45 -8.30
N THR A 41 16.84 9.56 -7.83
CA THR A 41 16.89 9.95 -6.41
C THR A 41 16.23 8.89 -5.53
N VAL A 42 15.04 8.41 -5.91
CA VAL A 42 14.32 7.34 -5.19
C VAL A 42 15.17 6.08 -5.08
N GLU A 43 15.82 5.67 -6.18
CA GLU A 43 16.67 4.49 -6.17
C GLU A 43 17.89 4.66 -5.25
N GLY A 44 18.52 5.85 -5.26
CA GLY A 44 19.61 6.17 -4.34
C GLY A 44 19.18 6.10 -2.87
N LEU A 45 17.99 6.63 -2.54
CA LEU A 45 17.44 6.57 -1.18
C LEU A 45 17.11 5.14 -0.74
N ARG A 46 16.68 4.28 -1.67
CA ARG A 46 16.45 2.85 -1.41
C ARG A 46 17.74 2.12 -1.12
N GLN A 47 18.79 2.36 -1.89
CA GLN A 47 20.12 1.78 -1.67
C GLN A 47 20.75 2.23 -0.35
N ALA A 48 20.45 3.46 0.08
CA ALA A 48 20.84 4.00 1.37
C ALA A 48 19.96 3.53 2.55
N HIS A 49 18.95 2.69 2.30
CA HIS A 49 17.97 2.22 3.30
C HIS A 49 17.19 3.34 4.00
N GLN A 50 17.01 4.49 3.34
CA GLN A 50 16.22 5.62 3.85
C GLN A 50 14.76 5.56 3.36
N LEU A 51 14.51 4.80 2.30
CA LEU A 51 13.22 4.69 1.62
C LEU A 51 12.95 3.24 1.27
N LEU A 52 11.76 2.73 1.59
CA LEU A 52 11.31 1.39 1.16
C LEU A 52 10.59 1.47 -0.18
N THR A 53 9.68 2.44 -0.27
CA THR A 53 8.78 2.61 -1.40
C THR A 53 8.58 4.09 -1.70
N ALA A 54 8.61 4.46 -2.98
CA ALA A 54 7.96 5.65 -3.49
C ALA A 54 7.04 5.26 -4.65
N SER A 55 5.87 5.88 -4.73
CA SER A 55 4.93 5.72 -5.83
C SER A 55 4.39 7.08 -6.22
N LEU A 56 4.76 7.54 -7.41
CA LEU A 56 4.28 8.79 -7.99
C LEU A 56 3.27 8.48 -9.09
N PHE A 57 2.01 8.78 -8.82
CA PHE A 57 0.92 8.63 -9.77
C PHE A 57 0.54 9.98 -10.37
N ARG A 58 0.25 9.99 -11.67
CA ARG A 58 -0.17 11.20 -12.39
C ARG A 58 -1.56 11.00 -12.99
N TYR A 59 -2.44 11.96 -12.76
CA TYR A 59 -3.71 12.10 -13.47
C TYR A 59 -3.83 13.51 -14.03
N GLN A 60 -3.75 13.65 -15.36
CA GLN A 60 -3.68 14.95 -16.04
C GLN A 60 -2.53 15.82 -15.47
N ALA A 61 -2.85 16.98 -14.87
CA ALA A 61 -1.89 17.87 -14.22
C ALA A 61 -1.64 17.51 -12.74
N HIS A 62 -2.41 16.59 -12.15
CA HIS A 62 -2.30 16.24 -10.74
C HIS A 62 -1.26 15.14 -10.53
N LEU A 63 -0.46 15.31 -9.49
CA LEU A 63 0.53 14.34 -9.01
C LEU A 63 0.19 13.89 -7.60
N PHE A 64 0.17 12.59 -7.38
CA PHE A 64 -0.08 11.96 -6.09
C PHE A 64 1.14 11.12 -5.75
N LEU A 65 1.84 11.50 -4.68
CA LEU A 65 3.06 10.86 -4.24
C LEU A 65 2.81 10.13 -2.93
N TYR A 66 3.17 8.86 -2.88
CA TYR A 66 3.19 8.05 -1.67
C TYR A 66 4.63 7.65 -1.35
N LEU A 67 5.04 7.84 -0.09
CA LEU A 67 6.37 7.50 0.42
C LEU A 67 6.25 6.59 1.66
N GLU A 68 7.11 5.58 1.73
CA GLU A 68 7.40 4.79 2.93
C GLU A 68 8.87 4.96 3.30
N SER A 69 9.19 5.91 4.18
CA SER A 69 10.55 6.18 4.62
C SER A 69 10.90 5.42 5.90
N VAL A 70 12.21 5.21 6.12
CA VAL A 70 12.73 4.46 7.25
C VAL A 70 13.23 5.42 8.33
N GLY A 71 12.73 5.26 9.56
CA GLY A 71 13.12 6.04 10.74
C GLY A 71 12.48 7.42 10.80
N THR A 72 12.65 8.23 9.76
CA THR A 72 12.23 9.64 9.73
C THR A 72 11.32 9.92 8.55
N ALA A 73 10.34 10.82 8.73
CA ALA A 73 9.49 11.29 7.64
C ALA A 73 10.34 11.93 6.53
N LEU A 74 10.10 11.53 5.28
CA LEU A 74 10.72 12.15 4.12
C LEU A 74 9.73 13.14 3.49
N ALA A 75 10.16 14.39 3.33
CA ALA A 75 9.43 15.39 2.57
C ALA A 75 9.75 15.25 1.06
N PRO A 76 8.80 15.53 0.16
CA PRO A 76 9.01 15.43 -1.28
C PRO A 76 9.82 16.60 -1.85
N ASP A 77 9.84 17.74 -1.17
CA ASP A 77 10.60 18.92 -1.55
C ASP A 77 12.09 18.57 -1.68
N GLY A 78 12.67 18.85 -2.85
CA GLY A 78 14.07 18.58 -3.14
C GLY A 78 14.39 17.14 -3.56
N LEU A 79 13.42 16.22 -3.61
CA LEU A 79 13.64 14.88 -4.17
C LEU A 79 13.91 14.94 -5.68
N SER A 80 13.32 15.90 -6.37
CA SER A 80 13.65 16.22 -7.76
C SER A 80 13.48 17.72 -7.97
N PRO A 81 14.58 18.49 -7.97
CA PRO A 81 14.54 19.91 -8.30
C PRO A 81 13.93 20.19 -9.68
N LEU A 82 14.12 19.29 -10.66
CA LEU A 82 13.46 19.42 -11.96
C LEU A 82 11.95 19.28 -11.84
N LEU A 83 11.47 18.31 -11.06
CA LEU A 83 10.04 18.15 -10.84
C LEU A 83 9.46 19.34 -10.08
N ASP A 84 10.14 19.81 -9.03
CA ASP A 84 9.70 20.96 -8.23
C ASP A 84 9.55 22.23 -9.08
N ALA A 85 10.42 22.43 -10.07
CA ALA A 85 10.31 23.57 -10.99
C ALA A 85 9.04 23.53 -11.86
N LEU A 86 8.46 22.34 -12.07
CA LEU A 86 7.27 22.14 -12.89
C LEU A 86 5.95 22.27 -12.10
N LEU A 87 6.00 22.45 -10.79
CA LEU A 87 4.82 22.48 -9.92
C LEU A 87 4.28 23.90 -9.74
N CYS A 88 2.96 24.03 -9.78
CA CYS A 88 2.25 25.20 -9.34
C CYS A 88 2.48 25.41 -7.83
N PRO A 89 2.70 26.66 -7.38
CA PRO A 89 2.64 26.96 -5.96
C PRO A 89 1.19 26.81 -5.48
N TRP A 90 0.97 26.05 -4.41
CA TRP A 90 -0.25 26.17 -3.64
C TRP A 90 -0.21 27.41 -2.77
N PRO A 91 -1.33 28.13 -2.68
CA PRO A 91 -1.44 29.27 -1.77
C PRO A 91 -1.20 28.79 -0.34
N ALA A 92 -0.56 29.64 0.46
CA ALA A 92 -0.26 29.34 1.85
C ALA A 92 -1.54 29.05 2.62
N ALA A 93 -1.53 28.03 3.48
CA ALA A 93 -2.66 27.75 4.37
C ALA A 93 -2.83 28.87 5.41
N VAL A 94 -4.01 28.95 6.04
CA VAL A 94 -4.28 29.89 7.14
C VAL A 94 -3.38 29.52 8.32
N SER A 95 -2.21 30.16 8.42
CA SER A 95 -1.10 30.04 9.40
C SER A 95 0.29 29.80 8.78
N GLU A 96 0.39 29.56 7.46
CA GLU A 96 1.67 29.39 6.77
C GLU A 96 2.12 30.70 6.12
N ALA A 97 3.42 31.01 6.19
CA ALA A 97 3.99 32.26 5.68
C ALA A 97 4.37 32.19 4.19
N LEU A 98 4.57 30.99 3.64
CA LEU A 98 5.09 30.78 2.29
C LEU A 98 4.24 29.78 1.51
N PRO A 99 4.09 29.97 0.19
CA PRO A 99 3.48 28.96 -0.68
C PRO A 99 4.33 27.69 -0.71
N ARG A 100 3.67 26.55 -0.90
CA ARG A 100 4.29 25.23 -0.97
C ARG A 100 3.93 24.53 -2.28
N ARG A 101 4.82 23.68 -2.78
CA ARG A 101 4.59 22.94 -4.05
C ARG A 101 3.91 21.60 -3.83
N TRP A 102 4.22 20.97 -2.70
CA TRP A 102 3.62 19.72 -2.26
C TRP A 102 2.77 19.96 -1.02
N VAL A 103 1.64 19.27 -0.97
CA VAL A 103 0.77 19.33 0.21
C VAL A 103 0.53 17.96 0.76
N ALA A 104 0.82 17.82 2.05
CA ALA A 104 0.53 16.61 2.80
C ALA A 104 -0.97 16.30 2.72
N MET A 105 -1.28 15.13 2.20
CA MET A 105 -2.62 14.58 2.20
C MET A 105 -2.84 13.88 3.54
N GLN A 106 -3.96 14.17 4.19
CA GLN A 106 -4.38 13.41 5.37
C GLN A 106 -4.66 11.96 4.92
N PRO A 107 -4.15 10.96 5.67
CA PRO A 107 -4.38 9.57 5.32
C PRO A 107 -5.83 9.19 5.63
N TYR A 108 -6.68 9.18 4.60
CA TYR A 108 -8.11 8.88 4.76
C TYR A 108 -8.44 7.37 4.76
N PHE A 109 -7.46 6.50 4.53
CA PHE A 109 -7.65 5.05 4.51
C PHE A 109 -6.49 4.33 5.21
N TYR A 110 -6.71 3.91 6.46
CA TYR A 110 -5.87 2.95 7.18
C TYR A 110 -6.71 1.72 7.50
N HIS A 111 -6.84 0.81 6.54
CA HIS A 111 -7.14 -0.58 6.85
C HIS A 111 -5.82 -1.35 6.77
N ASP A 112 -5.29 -1.67 7.95
CA ASP A 112 -4.37 -2.79 8.19
C ASP A 112 -3.05 -2.80 7.39
N ILE A 113 -2.19 -1.80 7.64
CA ILE A 113 -0.89 -1.67 6.98
C ILE A 113 0.24 -2.04 7.97
N PRO A 114 1.15 -2.99 7.63
CA PRO A 114 2.26 -3.42 8.48
C PRO A 114 3.09 -2.26 9.04
N THR A 115 3.32 -2.21 10.35
CA THR A 115 4.02 -1.11 11.04
C THR A 115 5.53 -1.28 11.06
N THR A 116 6.04 -2.46 10.69
CA THR A 116 7.48 -2.78 10.58
C THR A 116 7.80 -3.57 9.30
N ALA A 117 9.07 -3.61 8.91
CA ALA A 117 9.56 -4.50 7.84
C ALA A 117 9.35 -5.99 8.18
N GLY A 118 9.35 -6.35 9.47
CA GLY A 118 8.98 -7.68 9.96
C GLY A 118 7.51 -8.01 9.73
N ASP A 119 6.60 -7.05 9.85
CA ASP A 119 5.17 -7.24 9.54
C ASP A 119 4.92 -7.36 8.03
N TRP A 120 5.80 -6.78 7.21
CA TRP A 120 5.85 -6.93 5.75
C TRP A 120 6.29 -8.33 5.31
N LEU A 121 7.16 -8.96 6.11
CA LEU A 121 7.68 -10.31 5.88
C LEU A 121 6.86 -11.39 6.59
N ARG A 122 5.94 -11.01 7.48
CA ARG A 122 5.08 -11.93 8.21
C ARG A 122 4.07 -12.53 7.23
N GLU A 123 4.08 -13.85 7.14
CA GLU A 123 3.04 -14.60 6.44
C GLU A 123 1.71 -14.36 7.17
N ARG A 124 0.81 -13.56 6.57
CA ARG A 124 -0.53 -13.28 7.10
C ARG A 124 -1.62 -14.20 6.53
N HIS A 125 -1.30 -14.88 5.44
CA HIS A 125 -2.06 -16.05 5.04
C HIS A 125 -1.77 -17.23 5.96
N THR A 126 -2.73 -18.11 6.14
CA THR A 126 -2.55 -19.32 6.93
C THR A 126 -1.61 -20.31 6.23
N GLU A 127 -1.28 -21.41 6.90
CA GLU A 127 -0.61 -22.54 6.26
C GLU A 127 -1.38 -23.04 5.03
N ASN A 128 -2.71 -22.90 5.03
CA ASN A 128 -3.59 -23.23 3.91
C ASN A 128 -3.64 -22.13 2.85
N GLY A 129 -2.88 -21.04 2.96
CA GLY A 129 -2.77 -20.04 1.88
C GLY A 129 -3.96 -19.11 1.72
N LEU A 130 -4.96 -19.17 2.61
CA LEU A 130 -6.09 -18.23 2.68
C LEU A 130 -5.83 -17.16 3.75
N TRP A 131 -6.60 -16.07 3.69
CA TRP A 131 -6.61 -15.02 4.70
C TRP A 131 -7.79 -15.21 5.66
N ARG A 132 -7.59 -14.79 6.91
CA ARG A 132 -8.63 -14.83 7.94
C ARG A 132 -9.56 -13.62 7.83
N THR A 133 -10.79 -13.73 8.33
CA THR A 133 -11.78 -12.63 8.30
C THR A 133 -11.33 -11.41 9.13
N ILE A 134 -10.48 -11.63 10.14
CA ILE A 134 -9.66 -10.59 10.76
C ILE A 134 -8.21 -10.99 10.47
N VAL A 135 -7.50 -10.19 9.67
CA VAL A 135 -6.27 -10.61 8.99
C VAL A 135 -5.11 -10.86 9.95
N ASP A 136 -5.06 -10.16 11.08
CA ASP A 136 -4.01 -10.24 12.09
C ASP A 136 -4.38 -11.07 13.33
N ASP A 137 -5.58 -11.66 13.35
CA ASP A 137 -6.08 -12.47 14.46
C ASP A 137 -6.08 -13.96 14.12
N GLU A 138 -5.18 -14.70 14.74
CA GLU A 138 -5.01 -16.14 14.50
C GLU A 138 -6.22 -17.00 14.88
N THR A 139 -7.08 -16.49 15.78
CA THR A 139 -8.29 -17.20 16.23
C THR A 139 -9.46 -17.05 15.26
N SER A 140 -9.30 -16.18 14.26
CA SER A 140 -10.29 -15.88 13.24
C SER A 140 -10.30 -16.94 12.13
N TYR A 141 -11.47 -17.16 11.51
CA TYR A 141 -11.63 -18.17 10.47
C TYR A 141 -11.11 -17.68 9.11
N GLU A 142 -10.68 -18.60 8.24
CA GLU A 142 -10.33 -18.31 6.83
C GLU A 142 -11.58 -17.94 6.01
N GLU A 143 -11.50 -16.83 5.28
CA GLU A 143 -12.62 -16.28 4.50
C GLU A 143 -12.24 -16.21 3.01
N VAL A 144 -13.08 -16.82 2.17
CA VAL A 144 -12.72 -17.11 0.78
C VAL A 144 -12.87 -15.91 -0.14
N SER A 145 -13.88 -15.05 0.07
CA SER A 145 -14.13 -13.92 -0.84
C SER A 145 -13.07 -12.82 -0.72
N ALA A 146 -12.67 -12.47 0.50
CA ALA A 146 -11.56 -11.57 0.81
C ALA A 146 -10.24 -12.15 0.31
N SER A 147 -10.00 -13.46 0.50
CA SER A 147 -8.82 -14.14 -0.06
C SER A 147 -8.76 -14.02 -1.59
N ALA A 148 -9.89 -14.18 -2.28
CA ALA A 148 -9.99 -13.99 -3.72
C ALA A 148 -9.74 -12.53 -4.14
N GLY A 149 -10.30 -11.57 -3.41
CA GLY A 149 -10.04 -10.15 -3.62
C GLY A 149 -8.57 -9.77 -3.47
N ILE A 150 -7.91 -10.26 -2.42
CA ILE A 150 -6.48 -10.06 -2.16
C ILE A 150 -5.64 -10.68 -3.28
N ALA A 151 -5.92 -11.93 -3.65
CA ALA A 151 -5.19 -12.62 -4.72
C ALA A 151 -5.37 -11.93 -6.08
N ALA A 152 -6.58 -11.51 -6.43
CA ALA A 152 -6.86 -10.77 -7.66
C ALA A 152 -6.11 -9.43 -7.70
N ALA A 153 -6.09 -8.69 -6.60
CA ALA A 153 -5.33 -7.45 -6.49
C ALA A 153 -3.81 -7.69 -6.65
N MET A 154 -3.28 -8.77 -6.08
CA MET A 154 -1.88 -9.15 -6.24
C MET A 154 -1.52 -9.50 -7.69
N ILE A 155 -2.40 -10.24 -8.39
CA ILE A 155 -2.24 -10.59 -9.81
C ILE A 155 -2.26 -9.32 -10.67
N ALA A 156 -3.26 -8.45 -10.46
CA ALA A 156 -3.41 -7.21 -11.23
C ALA A 156 -2.20 -6.27 -11.08
N LYS A 157 -1.57 -6.25 -9.89
CA LYS A 157 -0.37 -5.44 -9.63
C LYS A 157 0.89 -6.01 -10.31
N GLY A 158 0.93 -7.31 -10.60
CA GLY A 158 2.04 -7.94 -11.33
C GLY A 158 3.40 -7.91 -10.61
N ASN A 159 3.42 -7.76 -9.27
CA ASN A 159 4.67 -7.76 -8.49
C ASN A 159 5.21 -9.20 -8.36
N PRO A 160 6.43 -9.50 -8.84
CA PRO A 160 7.03 -10.83 -8.72
C PRO A 160 7.14 -11.34 -7.27
N LEU A 161 7.22 -10.46 -6.27
CA LEU A 161 7.26 -10.83 -4.86
C LEU A 161 5.95 -11.47 -4.37
N HIS A 162 4.84 -11.28 -5.09
CA HIS A 162 3.54 -11.81 -4.72
C HIS A 162 3.24 -13.19 -5.32
N ILE A 163 4.05 -13.64 -6.29
CA ILE A 163 3.77 -14.86 -7.04
C ILE A 163 3.67 -16.10 -6.16
N LYS A 164 4.47 -16.15 -5.09
CA LYS A 164 4.44 -17.24 -4.11
C LYS A 164 3.11 -17.30 -3.33
N TYR A 165 2.52 -16.13 -3.02
CA TYR A 165 1.24 -16.05 -2.31
C TYR A 165 0.08 -16.44 -3.23
N ILE A 166 0.12 -15.96 -4.48
CA ILE A 166 -0.87 -16.30 -5.51
C ILE A 166 -0.87 -17.81 -5.80
N ASN A 167 0.32 -18.40 -6.01
CA ASN A 167 0.44 -19.83 -6.30
C ASN A 167 -0.06 -20.71 -5.15
N LYS A 168 0.03 -20.22 -3.91
CA LYS A 168 -0.47 -20.94 -2.72
C LYS A 168 -1.98 -20.78 -2.54
N SER A 169 -2.55 -19.60 -2.84
CA SER A 169 -3.96 -19.32 -2.58
C SER A 169 -4.91 -19.92 -3.64
N ILE A 170 -4.50 -19.97 -4.91
CA ILE A 170 -5.32 -20.50 -6.02
C ILE A 170 -5.87 -21.90 -5.75
N PRO A 171 -5.06 -22.93 -5.44
CA PRO A 171 -5.58 -24.29 -5.21
C PRO A 171 -6.55 -24.35 -4.03
N CYS A 172 -6.32 -23.55 -2.98
CA CYS A 172 -7.17 -23.54 -1.80
C CYS A 172 -8.49 -22.81 -2.03
N MET A 173 -8.51 -21.76 -2.86
CA MET A 173 -9.77 -21.16 -3.32
C MET A 173 -10.56 -22.12 -4.20
N LEU A 174 -9.90 -22.84 -5.11
CA LEU A 174 -10.55 -23.85 -5.97
C LEU A 174 -11.14 -25.00 -5.15
N ALA A 175 -10.50 -25.40 -4.05
CA ALA A 175 -11.03 -26.40 -3.12
C ALA A 175 -12.32 -25.94 -2.40
N ASN A 176 -12.60 -24.63 -2.39
CA ASN A 176 -13.83 -24.05 -1.85
C ASN A 176 -14.92 -23.86 -2.92
N VAL A 177 -14.73 -24.34 -4.16
CA VAL A 177 -15.77 -24.35 -5.18
C VAL A 177 -16.44 -25.72 -5.19
N SER A 178 -17.73 -25.77 -4.88
CA SER A 178 -18.51 -27.02 -4.90
C SER A 178 -18.69 -27.55 -6.33
N PRO A 179 -19.04 -28.85 -6.51
CA PRO A 179 -19.28 -29.41 -7.84
C PRO A 179 -20.39 -28.70 -8.64
N ASP A 180 -21.34 -28.05 -7.97
CA ASP A 180 -22.40 -27.25 -8.58
C ASP A 180 -22.02 -25.76 -8.76
N GLY A 181 -20.77 -25.40 -8.51
CA GLY A 181 -20.20 -24.08 -8.82
C GLY A 181 -20.39 -23.01 -7.73
N ARG A 182 -20.80 -23.37 -6.51
CA ARG A 182 -20.91 -22.43 -5.40
C ARG A 182 -19.57 -22.21 -4.73
N VAL A 183 -19.30 -20.97 -4.33
CA VAL A 183 -18.14 -20.66 -3.49
C VAL A 183 -18.54 -20.81 -2.03
N LEU A 184 -17.87 -21.72 -1.34
CA LEU A 184 -18.07 -22.06 0.07
C LEU A 184 -17.20 -21.17 0.97
N ASN A 185 -17.51 -21.14 2.27
CA ASN A 185 -16.73 -20.38 3.27
C ASN A 185 -16.61 -18.87 2.96
N VAL A 186 -17.67 -18.31 2.38
CA VAL A 186 -17.85 -16.88 2.16
C VAL A 186 -18.64 -16.30 3.33
N SER A 187 -18.19 -15.18 3.90
CA SER A 187 -18.94 -14.51 4.97
C SER A 187 -20.19 -13.83 4.41
N GLY A 188 -21.28 -13.84 5.18
CA GLY A 188 -22.50 -13.10 4.84
C GLY A 188 -22.27 -11.58 4.76
N GLY A 189 -23.28 -10.83 4.27
CA GLY A 189 -23.24 -9.37 4.22
C GLY A 189 -22.92 -8.76 5.60
N THR A 190 -21.76 -8.13 5.72
CA THR A 190 -21.19 -7.72 7.01
C THR A 190 -21.17 -6.20 7.15
N ALA A 191 -21.85 -5.67 8.17
CA ALA A 191 -21.76 -4.27 8.57
C ALA A 191 -20.53 -4.04 9.47
N VAL A 192 -20.25 -2.78 9.81
CA VAL A 192 -19.23 -2.47 10.82
C VAL A 192 -19.67 -3.00 12.17
N MET A 193 -18.91 -3.96 12.72
CA MET A 193 -19.21 -4.60 14.00
C MET A 193 -18.60 -3.81 15.16
N LYS A 194 -19.15 -4.01 16.36
CA LYS A 194 -18.72 -3.34 17.60
C LYS A 194 -17.32 -3.77 18.06
N ASP A 195 -16.97 -5.03 17.84
CA ASP A 195 -15.75 -5.67 18.33
C ASP A 195 -15.36 -6.86 17.43
N ALA A 196 -14.21 -7.48 17.73
CA ALA A 196 -13.66 -8.61 16.99
C ALA A 196 -14.57 -9.85 17.03
N ASP A 197 -15.25 -10.11 18.14
CA ASP A 197 -16.17 -11.26 18.26
C ASP A 197 -17.37 -11.12 17.32
N GLY A 198 -17.84 -9.89 17.10
CA GLY A 198 -18.82 -9.59 16.07
C GLY A 198 -18.39 -10.04 14.67
N TYR A 199 -17.11 -9.90 14.31
CA TYR A 199 -16.60 -10.40 13.03
C TYR A 199 -16.38 -11.93 13.02
N ARG A 200 -15.87 -12.50 14.12
CA ARG A 200 -15.64 -13.96 14.22
C ARG A 200 -16.94 -14.78 14.14
N SER A 201 -18.05 -14.20 14.57
CA SER A 201 -19.35 -14.88 14.64
C SER A 201 -20.20 -14.78 13.36
N ILE A 202 -19.69 -14.13 12.31
CA ILE A 202 -20.40 -14.03 11.03
C ILE A 202 -20.61 -15.41 10.42
N SER A 203 -21.86 -15.69 10.02
CA SER A 203 -22.20 -16.96 9.36
C SER A 203 -21.54 -17.06 8.00
N ARG A 204 -21.06 -18.27 7.69
CA ARG A 204 -20.59 -18.71 6.37
C ARG A 204 -21.55 -19.68 5.68
N ASP A 205 -22.68 -19.96 6.34
CA ASP A 205 -23.68 -20.93 5.87
C ASP A 205 -24.74 -20.25 4.98
N TRP A 206 -24.82 -18.92 5.03
CA TRP A 206 -25.89 -18.16 4.39
C TRP A 206 -25.44 -17.58 3.04
N ILE A 207 -25.86 -18.24 1.96
CA ILE A 207 -25.76 -17.70 0.60
C ILE A 207 -27.08 -16.96 0.34
N GLN A 208 -27.01 -15.66 0.11
CA GLN A 208 -28.14 -14.91 -0.42
C GLN A 208 -28.31 -15.34 -1.90
N GLY A 209 -29.27 -16.23 -2.15
CA GLY A 209 -29.57 -16.80 -3.47
C GLY A 209 -30.76 -17.73 -3.41
#